data_AF-A0A1A9S6J8-F1
#
_entry.id   AF-A0A1A9S6J8-F1
#
_cell.length_a   1.000
_cell.length_b   1.000
_cell.length_c   1.000
_cell.angle_alpha   90.00
_cell.angle_beta   90.00
_cell.angle_gamma   90.00
#
_symmetry.space_group_name_H-M   'P 1'
#
loop_
_entity.id
_entity.type
_entity.pdbx_description
1 polymer ?
#
loop_
_entity_poly.entity_id
_entity_poly.type
_entity_poly.pdbx_seq_one_letter_code
_entity_poly.pdbx_strand_id
1 'polypeptide(L)'
;MSKPQSMLDKAYPIEANAILGMASGIAASALHHYQLNPKSEESKLFAETAIPAVRHTIMPIVEDAYQLSAAQDSSQDDFLLAVHKTVSLLDQAKNRAVELGLAEETPNPTIQ
;
A
#
# COMPACT_ATOMS: atom_id res chain seq x y z
N MET A 1 13.49 25.13 13.46
CA MET A 1 13.27 23.72 13.08
C MET A 1 13.32 23.66 11.57
N SER A 2 14.40 23.10 11.01
CA SER A 2 14.55 22.98 9.56
C SER A 2 13.57 21.94 9.04
N LYS A 3 12.79 22.28 8.01
CA LYS A 3 12.01 21.29 7.25
C LYS A 3 12.99 20.18 6.79
N PRO A 4 12.59 18.90 6.79
CA PRO A 4 13.44 17.83 6.30
C PRO A 4 13.60 18.00 4.78
N GLN A 5 14.64 18.73 4.39
CA GLN A 5 15.04 19.00 3.02
C GLN A 5 15.39 17.70 2.25
N SER A 6 15.51 16.56 2.94
CA SER A 6 15.91 15.28 2.36
C SER A 6 14.77 14.48 1.70
N MET A 7 13.50 14.82 1.92
CA MET A 7 12.37 14.02 1.38
C MET A 7 11.96 14.38 -0.06
N LEU A 8 12.52 15.48 -0.60
CA LEU A 8 12.19 16.01 -1.93
C LEU A 8 13.40 15.99 -2.89
N ASP A 9 14.43 15.20 -2.59
CA ASP A 9 15.45 14.91 -3.60
C ASP A 9 14.78 14.16 -4.76
N LYS A 10 15.09 14.53 -6.01
CA LYS A 10 14.47 13.95 -7.22
C LYS A 10 14.50 12.42 -7.29
N ALA A 11 15.38 11.77 -6.52
CA ALA A 11 15.49 10.32 -6.41
C ALA A 11 14.37 9.70 -5.53
N TYR A 12 13.92 10.37 -4.47
CA TYR A 12 12.94 9.81 -3.53
C TYR A 12 11.61 9.46 -4.20
N PRO A 13 10.99 10.33 -5.03
CA PRO A 13 9.77 9.95 -5.75
C PRO A 13 9.96 8.77 -6.72
N ILE A 14 11.17 8.60 -7.30
CA ILE A 14 11.45 7.50 -8.24
C ILE A 14 11.52 6.17 -7.49
N GLU A 15 12.28 6.12 -6.39
CA GLU A 15 12.40 4.93 -5.55
C GLU A 15 11.07 4.56 -4.89
N ALA A 16 10.34 5.55 -4.39
CA ALA A 16 9.01 5.36 -3.83
C ALA A 16 8.04 4.81 -4.87
N ASN A 17 8.02 5.34 -6.09
CA ASN A 17 7.17 4.82 -7.16
C ASN A 17 7.49 3.37 -7.54
N ALA A 18 8.76 2.96 -7.51
CA ALA A 18 9.12 1.56 -7.74
C ALA A 18 8.58 0.64 -6.63
N ILE A 19 8.70 1.07 -5.37
CA ILE A 19 8.17 0.33 -4.21
C ILE A 19 6.64 0.25 -4.28
N LEU A 20 5.97 1.36 -4.59
CA LEU A 20 4.51 1.41 -4.77
C LEU A 20 4.03 0.52 -5.94
N GLY A 21 4.79 0.48 -7.03
CA GLY A 21 4.54 -0.39 -8.17
C GLY A 21 4.61 -1.87 -7.80
N MET A 22 5.66 -2.27 -7.05
CA MET A 22 5.77 -3.64 -6.53
C MET A 22 4.62 -3.97 -5.57
N ALA A 23 4.29 -3.07 -4.66
CA ALA A 23 3.21 -3.25 -3.71
C ALA A 23 1.85 -3.43 -4.41
N SER A 24 1.56 -2.60 -5.40
CA SER A 24 0.36 -2.70 -6.23
C SER A 24 0.31 -4.02 -7.01
N GLY A 25 1.45 -4.48 -7.54
CA GLY A 25 1.56 -5.76 -8.24
C GLY A 25 1.25 -6.95 -7.34
N ILE A 26 1.77 -6.95 -6.11
CA ILE A 26 1.49 -8.00 -5.12
C ILE A 26 0.01 -7.99 -4.71
N ALA A 27 -0.58 -6.82 -4.47
CA ALA A 27 -2.00 -6.70 -4.16
C ALA A 27 -2.90 -7.21 -5.29
N ALA A 28 -2.59 -6.85 -6.54
CA ALA A 28 -3.31 -7.31 -7.71
C ALA A 28 -3.18 -8.83 -7.91
N SER A 29 -1.99 -9.39 -7.69
CA SER A 29 -1.76 -10.84 -7.74
C SER A 29 -2.57 -11.55 -6.67
N ALA A 30 -2.57 -11.08 -5.42
CA ALA A 30 -3.37 -11.63 -4.34
C ALA A 30 -4.87 -11.66 -4.70
N LEU A 31 -5.42 -10.53 -5.16
CA LEU A 31 -6.83 -10.44 -5.59
C LEU A 31 -7.16 -11.44 -6.71
N HIS A 32 -6.26 -11.59 -7.68
CA HIS A 32 -6.42 -12.57 -8.76
C HIS A 32 -6.44 -14.01 -8.22
N HIS A 33 -5.54 -14.35 -7.30
CA HIS A 33 -5.51 -15.67 -6.66
C HIS A 33 -6.76 -15.93 -5.81
N TYR A 34 -7.23 -14.94 -5.04
CA TYR A 34 -8.47 -15.04 -4.28
C TYR A 34 -9.69 -15.30 -5.16
N GLN A 35 -9.69 -14.78 -6.39
CA GLN A 35 -10.76 -15.01 -7.35
C GLN A 35 -10.70 -16.42 -7.96
N LEU A 36 -9.51 -16.88 -8.38
CA LEU A 36 -9.37 -18.14 -9.09
C LEU A 36 -9.35 -19.36 -8.17
N ASN A 37 -8.62 -19.28 -7.06
CA ASN A 37 -8.46 -20.39 -6.12
C ASN A 37 -8.36 -19.89 -4.67
N PRO A 38 -9.50 -19.49 -4.07
CA PRO A 38 -9.50 -18.82 -2.77
C PRO A 38 -8.93 -19.66 -1.62
N LYS A 39 -8.97 -20.99 -1.71
CA LYS A 39 -8.53 -21.88 -0.62
C LYS A 39 -7.12 -22.47 -0.81
N SER A 40 -6.39 -22.01 -1.83
CA SER A 40 -5.05 -22.50 -2.12
C SER A 40 -4.04 -22.06 -1.04
N GLU A 41 -2.91 -22.77 -0.97
CA GLU A 41 -1.81 -22.38 -0.07
C GLU A 41 -1.25 -21.01 -0.42
N GLU A 42 -1.20 -20.67 -1.72
CA GLU A 42 -0.76 -19.35 -2.19
C GLU A 42 -1.71 -18.24 -1.74
N SER A 43 -3.04 -18.45 -1.83
CA SER A 43 -4.03 -17.49 -1.32
C SER A 43 -3.85 -17.24 0.17
N LYS A 44 -3.61 -18.29 0.97
CA LYS A 44 -3.31 -18.13 2.40
C LYS A 44 -2.00 -17.38 2.62
N LEU A 45 -0.94 -17.72 1.88
CA LEU A 45 0.35 -17.05 1.98
C LEU A 45 0.25 -15.56 1.64
N PHE A 46 -0.54 -15.19 0.63
CA PHE A 46 -0.82 -13.79 0.31
C PHE A 46 -1.51 -13.09 1.49
N ALA A 47 -2.56 -13.70 2.04
CA ALA A 47 -3.38 -13.12 3.09
C ALA A 47 -2.63 -12.93 4.41
N GLU A 48 -1.89 -13.96 4.84
CA GLU A 48 -1.26 -14.01 6.15
C GLU A 48 0.13 -13.37 6.18
N THR A 49 0.83 -13.38 5.03
CA THR A 49 2.24 -12.94 4.98
C THR A 49 2.46 -11.79 4.02
N ALA A 50 2.17 -11.97 2.72
CA ALA A 50 2.64 -11.02 1.71
C ALA A 50 1.95 -9.65 1.82
N ILE A 51 0.62 -9.63 1.94
CA ILE A 51 -0.15 -8.38 2.04
C ILE A 51 0.22 -7.61 3.32
N PRO A 52 0.26 -8.22 4.53
CA PRO A 52 0.73 -7.53 5.73
C PRO A 52 2.17 -7.00 5.59
N ALA A 53 3.10 -7.79 5.07
CA ALA A 53 4.49 -7.39 4.92
C ALA A 53 4.65 -6.19 3.97
N VAL A 54 3.97 -6.22 2.82
CA VAL A 54 4.00 -5.11 1.85
C VAL A 54 3.36 -3.86 2.44
N ARG A 55 2.23 -3.99 3.15
CA ARG A 55 1.58 -2.85 3.81
C ARG A 55 2.51 -2.20 4.84
N HIS A 56 3.28 -2.99 5.58
CA HIS A 56 4.28 -2.48 6.49
C HIS A 56 5.42 -1.76 5.75
N THR A 57 5.94 -2.37 4.68
CA THR A 57 7.02 -1.79 3.86
C THR A 57 6.68 -0.42 3.28
N ILE A 58 5.44 -0.20 2.84
CA ILE A 58 5.04 1.08 2.25
C ILE A 58 4.64 2.14 3.29
N MET A 59 4.52 1.79 4.57
CA MET A 59 4.02 2.71 5.61
C MET A 59 4.77 4.05 5.65
N PRO A 60 6.11 4.10 5.60
CA PRO A 60 6.83 5.38 5.61
C PRO A 60 6.49 6.27 4.40
N ILE A 61 6.32 5.67 3.21
CA ILE A 61 5.94 6.39 1.98
C ILE A 61 4.53 6.98 2.12
N VAL A 62 3.63 6.21 2.73
CA VAL A 62 2.26 6.64 3.01
C VAL A 62 2.26 7.81 3.99
N GLU A 63 2.99 7.73 5.10
CA GLU A 63 3.14 8.81 6.08
C GLU A 63 3.68 10.10 5.45
N ASP A 64 4.68 10.00 4.59
CA ASP A 64 5.23 11.14 3.86
C ASP A 64 4.21 11.77 2.91
N ALA A 65 3.42 10.96 2.21
CA ALA A 65 2.33 11.45 1.37
C ALA A 65 1.27 12.22 2.16
N TYR A 66 0.95 11.80 3.39
CA TYR A 66 0.06 12.56 4.28
C TYR A 66 0.63 13.93 4.64
N GLN A 67 1.93 14.00 4.96
CA GLN A 67 2.59 15.28 5.27
C GLN A 67 2.57 16.22 4.05
N LEU A 68 2.79 15.70 2.84
CA LEU A 68 2.75 16.48 1.61
C LEU A 68 1.33 16.97 1.28
N SER A 69 0.32 16.11 1.45
CA SER A 69 -1.08 16.48 1.24
C SER A 69 -1.53 17.59 2.21
N ALA A 70 -1.14 17.48 3.50
CA ALA A 70 -1.43 18.51 4.50
C ALA A 70 -0.77 19.87 4.19
N ALA A 71 0.36 19.86 3.47
CA ALA A 71 1.05 21.06 3.02
C ALA A 71 0.44 21.71 1.76
N GLN A 72 -0.58 21.09 1.15
CA GLN A 72 -1.24 21.55 -0.09
C GLN A 72 -0.28 21.78 -1.27
N ASP A 73 0.79 20.99 -1.36
CA ASP A 73 1.75 21.11 -2.46
C ASP A 73 1.25 20.35 -3.71
N SER A 74 0.65 21.09 -4.64
CA SER A 74 0.09 20.53 -5.88
C SER A 74 1.15 20.02 -6.87
N SER A 75 2.44 20.23 -6.62
CA SER A 75 3.51 19.72 -7.48
C SER A 75 3.71 18.20 -7.37
N GLN A 76 3.05 17.56 -6.39
CA GLN A 76 3.18 16.14 -6.07
C GLN A 76 1.87 15.34 -6.30
N ASP A 77 0.89 15.89 -7.01
CA ASP A 77 -0.42 15.27 -7.20
C ASP A 77 -0.34 13.84 -7.76
N ASP A 78 0.57 13.59 -8.71
CA ASP A 78 0.78 12.25 -9.29
C ASP A 78 1.34 11.24 -8.28
N PHE A 79 2.24 11.68 -7.39
CA PHE A 79 2.79 10.84 -6.34
C PHE A 79 1.72 10.51 -5.29
N LEU A 80 0.96 11.51 -4.83
CA LEU A 80 -0.16 11.32 -3.90
C LEU A 80 -1.20 10.36 -4.48
N LEU A 81 -1.51 10.50 -5.78
CA LEU A 81 -2.41 9.60 -6.48
C LEU A 81 -1.89 8.15 -6.53
N ALA A 82 -0.59 7.96 -6.77
CA ALA A 82 0.05 6.64 -6.78
C ALA A 82 -0.02 5.97 -5.41
N VAL A 83 0.25 6.72 -4.34
CA VAL A 83 0.13 6.24 -2.95
C VAL A 83 -1.30 5.82 -2.65
N HIS A 84 -2.28 6.70 -2.93
CA HIS A 84 -3.70 6.42 -2.67
C HIS A 84 -4.18 5.16 -3.42
N LYS A 85 -3.82 5.01 -4.71
CA LYS A 85 -4.18 3.82 -5.48
C LYS A 85 -3.58 2.54 -4.90
N THR A 86 -2.33 2.58 -4.48
CA THR A 86 -1.63 1.43 -3.90
C THR A 86 -2.26 1.00 -2.59
N VAL A 87 -2.53 1.95 -1.69
CA VAL A 87 -3.20 1.69 -0.40
C VAL A 87 -4.60 1.12 -0.64
N SER A 88 -5.37 1.70 -1.57
CA SER A 88 -6.71 1.20 -1.91
C SER A 88 -6.69 -0.25 -2.41
N LEU A 89 -5.71 -0.64 -3.22
CA LEU A 89 -5.56 -2.02 -3.69
C LEU A 89 -5.20 -2.98 -2.55
N LEU A 90 -4.30 -2.59 -1.65
CA LEU A 90 -3.94 -3.40 -0.50
C LEU A 90 -5.12 -3.59 0.46
N ASP A 91 -5.90 -2.54 0.69
CA ASP A 91 -7.11 -2.62 1.51
C ASP A 91 -8.18 -3.52 0.87
N GLN A 92 -8.36 -3.44 -0.45
CA GLN A 92 -9.23 -4.36 -1.18
C GLN A 92 -8.77 -5.82 -1.03
N ALA A 93 -7.47 -6.09 -1.20
CA ALA A 93 -6.92 -7.43 -1.03
C ALA A 93 -7.14 -7.94 0.41
N LYS A 94 -6.85 -7.11 1.42
CA LYS A 94 -7.06 -7.45 2.83
C LYS A 94 -8.53 -7.76 3.12
N ASN A 95 -9.44 -6.88 2.73
CA ASN A 95 -10.88 -7.06 2.97
C ASN A 95 -11.38 -8.33 2.29
N ARG A 96 -10.92 -8.60 1.07
CA ARG A 96 -11.27 -9.83 0.35
C ARG A 96 -10.74 -11.09 1.05
N ALA A 97 -9.53 -11.04 1.59
CA ALA A 97 -8.98 -12.14 2.37
C ALA A 97 -9.82 -12.43 3.64
N VAL A 98 -10.27 -11.38 4.34
CA VAL A 98 -11.16 -11.50 5.50
C VAL A 98 -12.51 -12.11 5.11
N GLU A 99 -13.14 -11.62 4.04
CA GLU A 99 -14.41 -12.17 3.52
C GLU A 99 -14.33 -13.66 3.19
N LEU A 100 -13.14 -14.12 2.75
CA LEU A 100 -12.88 -15.52 2.41
C LEU A 100 -12.44 -16.37 3.61
N GLY A 101 -12.29 -15.77 4.80
CA GLY A 101 -11.79 -16.45 6.00
C GLY A 101 -10.31 -16.84 5.91
N LEU A 102 -9.52 -16.12 5.12
CA LEU A 102 -8.08 -16.34 4.94
C LEU A 102 -7.22 -15.47 5.86
N ALA A 103 -7.79 -14.40 6.40
CA ALA A 103 -7.14 -13.53 7.36
C ALA A 103 -8.15 -13.11 8.42
N GLU A 104 -7.66 -12.85 9.63
CA GLU A 104 -8.46 -12.23 10.67
C GLU A 104 -8.71 -10.75 10.34
N GLU A 105 -9.87 -10.26 10.76
CA GLU A 105 -10.20 -8.85 10.66
C GLU A 105 -9.26 -8.04 11.55
N THR A 106 -8.22 -7.49 10.93
CA THR A 106 -7.32 -6.54 11.59
C THR A 106 -7.91 -5.14 11.44
N PRO A 107 -8.10 -4.40 12.55
CA PRO A 107 -8.53 -3.02 12.47
C PRO A 107 -7.52 -2.27 11.59
N ASN A 108 -7.98 -1.74 10.45
CA ASN A 108 -7.14 -0.83 9.69
C ASN A 108 -6.97 0.41 10.57
N PRO A 109 -5.73 0.89 10.83
CA PRO A 109 -5.60 2.27 11.23
C PRO A 109 -6.26 3.08 10.12
N THR A 110 -7.41 3.67 10.44
CA THR A 110 -8.09 4.61 9.56
C THR A 110 -7.14 5.77 9.46
N ILE A 111 -6.54 5.93 8.30
CA ILE A 111 -5.74 7.12 8.07
C ILE A 111 -6.77 8.23 7.80
N GLN A 112 -7.07 8.99 8.84
CA GLN A 112 -8.01 10.11 8.85
C GLN A 112 -7.37 11.37 8.29
#